data_AF-A0A5B6TDS9-F1
#
_entry.id   AF-A0A5B6TDS9-F1
#
_cell.length_a   1.000
_cell.length_b   1.000
_cell.length_c   1.000
_cell.angle_alpha   90.00
_cell.angle_beta   90.00
_cell.angle_gamma   90.00
#
_symmetry.space_group_name_H-M   'P 1'
#
loop_
_entity.id
_entity.type
_entity.pdbx_description
1 polymer ?
#
loop_
_entity_poly.entity_id
_entity_poly.type
_entity_poly.pdbx_seq_one_letter_code
_entity_poly.pdbx_strand_id
1 'polypeptide(L)'
;MKKLILSAVLFGAVFTAQAQTNLTGTAATSRAVLSMSAQEMSRQMYNELELNEGQYIKLKALNQARFDKFSEIEKMYGSDAQMRDAKIKEVNEQLDQEFAQVLTPKQFTSYLEMDGRAMAAPASTEMGATSTNVSAGSTATTPTTGTVGTSTNTTQGGTTATEVKVKDDKVKMESGSDKVKLEDNKMKAETANGEMKVKGDTEKLKTDKVKYKSSPSETKIITPEGKSKVEDDKIKIKTETTKKKVKN
;
A
#
# COMPACT_ATOMS: atom_id res chain seq x y z
N MET A 1 25.21 -75.29 7.19
CA MET A 1 25.34 -73.96 6.54
C MET A 1 24.15 -73.14 7.01
N LYS A 2 24.28 -72.20 7.97
CA LYS A 2 24.81 -70.82 7.83
C LYS A 2 24.18 -70.14 6.59
N LYS A 3 23.39 -69.06 6.59
CA LYS A 3 23.01 -68.02 7.55
C LYS A 3 21.82 -67.24 6.94
N LEU A 4 20.93 -66.75 7.80
CA LEU A 4 20.32 -65.41 7.83
C LEU A 4 19.82 -64.76 6.52
N ILE A 5 18.49 -64.62 6.35
CA ILE A 5 17.89 -63.41 5.74
C ILE A 5 16.64 -63.02 6.54
N LEU A 6 16.89 -62.35 7.66
CA LEU A 6 15.96 -61.50 8.41
C LEU A 6 16.67 -60.15 8.54
N SER A 7 16.28 -59.15 7.76
CA SER A 7 16.49 -57.71 8.03
C SER A 7 15.82 -56.93 6.90
N ALA A 8 14.64 -56.35 7.09
CA ALA A 8 14.48 -55.02 7.69
C ALA A 8 15.46 -54.00 7.08
N VAL A 9 15.12 -53.48 5.90
CA VAL A 9 15.62 -52.21 5.40
C VAL A 9 14.44 -51.44 4.81
N LEU A 10 13.65 -50.87 5.70
CA LEU A 10 12.72 -49.80 5.37
C LEU A 10 13.58 -48.55 5.17
N PHE A 11 14.06 -48.31 3.95
CA PHE A 11 14.76 -47.08 3.58
C PHE A 11 13.74 -45.94 3.66
N GLY A 12 13.75 -45.24 4.79
CA GLY A 12 13.05 -43.97 4.96
C GLY A 12 13.62 -42.95 3.97
N ALA A 13 12.90 -42.74 2.87
CA ALA A 13 13.10 -41.60 2.00
C ALA A 13 12.72 -40.35 2.81
N VAL A 14 13.72 -39.73 3.44
CA VAL A 14 13.63 -38.36 3.94
C VAL A 14 13.51 -37.48 2.71
N PHE A 15 12.28 -37.21 2.28
CA PHE A 15 11.99 -36.11 1.38
C PHE A 15 12.32 -34.82 2.12
N THR A 16 13.54 -34.31 1.94
CA THR A 16 13.83 -32.91 2.22
C THR A 16 13.09 -32.10 1.15
N ALA A 17 11.83 -31.79 1.42
CA ALA A 17 11.10 -30.73 0.74
C ALA A 17 11.84 -29.42 1.06
N GLN A 18 12.83 -29.08 0.24
CA GLN A 18 13.34 -27.74 0.19
C GLN A 18 12.20 -26.91 -0.40
N ALA A 19 11.42 -26.29 0.48
CA ALA A 19 10.50 -25.23 0.11
C ALA A 19 11.36 -24.09 -0.46
N GLN A 20 11.69 -24.18 -1.75
CA GLN A 20 12.03 -23.01 -2.56
C GLN A 20 10.74 -22.20 -2.65
N THR A 21 10.46 -21.42 -1.61
CA THR A 21 9.52 -20.31 -1.69
C THR A 21 10.01 -19.45 -2.84
N ASN A 22 9.29 -19.49 -3.96
CA ASN A 22 9.33 -18.45 -4.96
C ASN A 22 8.78 -17.20 -4.26
N LEU A 23 9.66 -16.42 -3.61
CA LEU A 23 9.29 -15.12 -3.04
C LEU A 23 8.86 -14.26 -4.23
N THR A 24 7.55 -14.02 -4.32
CA THR A 24 6.95 -13.13 -5.31
C THR A 24 6.31 -11.98 -4.55
N GLY A 25 6.31 -10.77 -5.14
CA GLY A 25 5.75 -9.59 -4.50
C GLY A 25 6.58 -9.04 -3.33
N THR A 26 5.91 -8.58 -2.28
CA THR A 26 6.48 -7.76 -1.19
C THR A 26 7.70 -8.37 -0.49
N ALA A 27 7.76 -9.69 -0.37
CA ALA A 27 8.89 -10.40 0.22
C ALA A 27 10.15 -10.40 -0.67
N ALA A 28 9.99 -10.36 -2.00
CA ALA A 28 11.10 -10.20 -2.92
C ALA A 28 11.66 -8.77 -2.84
N THR A 29 10.77 -7.77 -2.73
CA THR A 29 11.15 -6.37 -2.55
C THR A 29 11.91 -6.15 -1.25
N SER A 30 11.45 -6.72 -0.12
CA SER A 30 12.19 -6.56 1.15
C SER A 30 13.58 -7.19 1.10
N ARG A 31 13.73 -8.38 0.52
CA ARG A 31 15.05 -9.00 0.34
C ARG A 31 15.94 -8.20 -0.61
N ALA A 32 15.41 -7.69 -1.72
CA ALA A 32 16.18 -6.86 -2.64
C ALA A 32 16.67 -5.59 -1.94
N VAL A 33 15.80 -4.93 -1.18
CA VAL A 33 16.13 -3.74 -0.39
C VAL A 33 17.16 -4.05 0.69
N LEU A 34 17.07 -5.20 1.36
CA LEU A 34 18.04 -5.62 2.38
C LEU A 34 19.36 -6.13 1.78
N SER A 35 19.38 -6.47 0.49
CA SER A 35 20.58 -6.92 -0.21
C SER A 35 21.43 -5.78 -0.79
N MET A 36 20.86 -4.59 -0.95
CA MET A 36 21.57 -3.38 -1.38
C MET A 36 21.70 -2.41 -0.22
N SER A 37 22.82 -1.68 -0.14
CA SER A 37 22.93 -0.61 0.86
C SER A 37 22.00 0.57 0.51
N ALA A 38 21.53 1.28 1.53
CA ALA A 38 20.74 2.51 1.34
C ALA A 38 21.47 3.52 0.45
N GLN A 39 22.80 3.58 0.53
CA GLN A 39 23.62 4.44 -0.31
C GLN A 39 23.62 4.03 -1.79
N GLU A 40 23.71 2.74 -2.10
CA GLU A 40 23.66 2.24 -3.48
C GLU A 40 22.29 2.48 -4.10
N MET A 41 21.22 2.21 -3.34
CA MET A 41 19.85 2.47 -3.77
C MET A 41 19.63 3.95 -4.07
N SER A 42 20.08 4.84 -3.16
CA SER A 42 19.98 6.28 -3.40
C SER A 42 20.81 6.74 -4.59
N ARG A 43 21.99 6.16 -4.83
CA ARG A 43 22.81 6.47 -6.01
C ARG A 43 22.14 6.03 -7.30
N GLN A 44 21.50 4.86 -7.31
CA GLN A 44 20.73 4.40 -8.46
C GLN A 44 19.56 5.35 -8.73
N MET A 45 18.77 5.67 -7.70
CA MET A 45 17.65 6.60 -7.82
C MET A 45 18.08 8.01 -8.21
N TYR A 46 19.27 8.47 -7.78
CA TYR A 46 19.83 9.75 -8.19
C TYR A 46 20.02 9.84 -9.70
N ASN A 47 20.59 8.80 -10.30
CA ASN A 47 20.85 8.76 -11.74
C ASN A 47 19.55 8.56 -12.55
N GLU A 48 18.69 7.64 -12.11
CA GLU A 48 17.48 7.27 -12.84
C GLU A 48 16.37 8.32 -12.75
N LEU A 49 16.27 9.04 -11.62
CA LEU A 49 15.23 10.05 -11.40
C LEU A 49 15.74 11.49 -11.62
N GLU A 50 17.00 11.65 -12.05
CA GLU A 50 17.64 12.95 -12.28
C GLU A 50 17.44 13.90 -11.08
N LEU A 51 17.73 13.40 -9.86
CA LEU A 51 17.45 14.14 -8.62
C LEU A 51 18.38 15.35 -8.48
N ASN A 52 17.86 16.42 -7.88
CA ASN A 52 18.75 17.48 -7.41
C ASN A 52 19.42 17.10 -6.08
N GLU A 53 20.48 17.83 -5.69
CA GLU A 53 21.27 17.52 -4.50
C GLU A 53 20.46 17.58 -3.20
N GLY A 54 19.50 18.50 -3.08
CA GLY A 54 18.61 18.59 -1.92
C GLY A 54 17.63 17.42 -1.81
N GLN A 55 17.10 16.96 -2.95
CA GLN A 55 16.25 15.77 -3.05
C GLN A 55 17.06 14.52 -2.71
N TYR A 56 18.29 14.41 -3.21
CA TYR A 56 19.18 13.29 -2.94
C TYR A 56 19.46 13.10 -1.44
N ILE A 57 19.77 14.18 -0.71
CA ILE A 57 20.03 14.11 0.74
C ILE A 57 18.80 13.57 1.49
N LYS A 58 17.61 14.09 1.17
CA LYS A 58 16.35 13.63 1.76
C LYS A 58 16.05 12.18 1.40
N LEU A 59 16.22 11.83 0.13
CA LEU A 59 16.01 10.47 -0.37
C LEU A 59 16.93 9.45 0.30
N LYS A 60 18.18 9.83 0.56
CA LYS A 60 19.14 9.00 1.29
C LYS A 60 18.68 8.71 2.72
N ALA A 61 18.15 9.72 3.41
CA ALA A 61 17.58 9.52 4.75
C ALA A 61 16.35 8.60 4.71
N LEU A 62 15.46 8.76 3.71
CA LEU A 62 14.29 7.91 3.52
C LEU A 62 14.66 6.45 3.21
N ASN A 63 15.65 6.23 2.34
CA ASN A 63 16.14 4.88 2.03
C ASN A 63 16.82 4.22 3.23
N GLN A 64 17.49 4.99 4.09
CA GLN A 64 18.03 4.47 5.35
C GLN A 64 16.88 4.04 6.29
N ALA A 65 15.86 4.89 6.45
CA ALA A 65 14.69 4.55 7.25
C ALA A 65 13.95 3.32 6.70
N ARG A 66 13.85 3.16 5.38
CA ARG A 66 13.30 1.97 4.72
C ARG A 66 14.06 0.71 5.13
N PHE A 67 15.39 0.75 5.08
CA PHE A 67 16.24 -0.38 5.46
C PHE A 67 16.05 -0.74 6.94
N ASP A 68 16.08 0.25 7.83
CA ASP A 68 15.94 0.04 9.28
C ASP A 68 14.58 -0.60 9.61
N LYS A 69 13.50 -0.11 9.00
CA LYS A 69 12.14 -0.67 9.18
C LYS A 69 12.01 -2.09 8.64
N PHE A 70 12.59 -2.37 7.48
CA PHE A 70 12.54 -3.70 6.90
C PHE A 70 13.36 -4.70 7.73
N SER A 71 14.52 -4.29 8.23
CA SER A 71 15.33 -5.10 9.14
C SER A 71 14.58 -5.41 10.44
N GLU A 72 13.88 -4.42 11.00
CA GLU A 72 13.04 -4.58 12.19
C GLU A 72 11.90 -5.57 11.94
N ILE A 73 11.22 -5.47 10.79
CA ILE A 73 10.13 -6.37 10.39
C ILE A 73 10.63 -7.80 10.18
N GLU A 74 11.75 -8.01 9.49
CA GLU A 74 12.36 -9.34 9.34
C GLU A 74 12.73 -9.95 10.71
N LYS A 75 13.21 -9.12 11.65
CA LYS A 75 13.54 -9.59 13.00
C LYS A 75 12.29 -9.97 13.80
N MET A 76 11.21 -9.18 13.71
CA MET A 76 9.98 -9.42 14.49
C MET A 76 9.08 -10.50 13.90
N TYR A 77 9.03 -10.61 12.58
CA TYR A 77 8.09 -11.47 11.85
C TYR A 77 8.78 -12.49 10.94
N GLY A 78 10.08 -12.75 11.12
CA GLY A 78 10.82 -13.70 10.28
C GLY A 78 10.25 -15.12 10.25
N SER A 79 9.51 -15.53 11.29
CA SER A 79 8.79 -16.81 11.37
C SER A 79 7.36 -16.78 10.81
N ASP A 80 6.78 -15.60 10.60
CA ASP A 80 5.42 -15.42 10.08
C ASP A 80 5.46 -14.60 8.78
N ALA A 81 5.53 -15.33 7.67
CA ALA A 81 5.61 -14.71 6.35
C ALA A 81 4.40 -13.82 6.03
N GLN A 82 3.19 -14.16 6.50
CA GLN A 82 2.00 -13.37 6.19
C GLN A 82 2.00 -12.04 6.95
N MET A 83 2.33 -12.06 8.23
CA MET A 83 2.45 -10.83 9.03
C MET A 83 3.62 -9.96 8.56
N ARG A 84 4.75 -10.58 8.22
CA ARG A 84 5.91 -9.88 7.67
C ARG A 84 5.52 -9.14 6.39
N ASP A 85 4.90 -9.81 5.44
CA ASP A 85 4.54 -9.24 4.14
C ASP A 85 3.48 -8.13 4.30
N ALA A 86 2.50 -8.31 5.19
CA ALA A 86 1.53 -7.27 5.52
C ALA A 86 2.20 -6.01 6.11
N LYS A 87 3.17 -6.19 7.00
CA LYS A 87 3.90 -5.08 7.62
C LYS A 87 4.85 -4.37 6.67
N ILE A 88 5.53 -5.11 5.79
CA ILE A 88 6.36 -4.51 4.73
C ILE A 88 5.48 -3.67 3.80
N LYS A 89 4.28 -4.14 3.46
CA LYS A 89 3.34 -3.39 2.63
C LYS A 89 2.92 -2.07 3.30
N GLU A 90 2.54 -2.13 4.57
CA GLU A 90 2.18 -0.93 5.36
C GLU A 90 3.32 0.09 5.40
N VAL A 91 4.56 -0.37 5.63
CA VAL A 91 5.75 0.52 5.62
C VAL A 91 6.01 1.11 4.24
N ASN A 92 5.86 0.33 3.17
CA ASN A 92 5.99 0.85 1.81
C ASN A 92 4.95 1.95 1.53
N GLU A 93 3.69 1.77 1.92
CA GLU A 93 2.65 2.79 1.73
C GLU A 93 2.94 4.10 2.48
N GLN A 94 3.52 4.02 3.68
CA GLN A 94 3.97 5.19 4.44
C GLN A 94 5.15 5.90 3.76
N LEU A 95 6.16 5.14 3.35
CA LEU A 95 7.34 5.69 2.68
C LEU A 95 6.99 6.31 1.33
N ASP A 96 6.04 5.74 0.58
CA ASP A 96 5.57 6.31 -0.68
C ASP A 96 5.00 7.73 -0.49
N GLN A 97 4.29 7.98 0.61
CA GLN A 97 3.78 9.32 0.95
C GLN A 97 4.92 10.29 1.27
N GLU A 98 6.00 9.81 1.89
CA GLU A 98 7.19 10.63 2.16
C GLU A 98 7.99 10.90 0.87
N PHE A 99 8.12 9.91 -0.01
CA PHE A 99 8.73 10.07 -1.33
C PHE A 99 7.95 11.06 -2.20
N ALA A 100 6.62 11.02 -2.18
CA ALA A 100 5.77 11.94 -2.94
C ALA A 100 5.94 13.42 -2.52
N GLN A 101 6.41 13.70 -1.28
CA GLN A 101 6.70 15.06 -0.82
C GLN A 101 8.08 15.57 -1.26
N VAL A 102 9.01 14.65 -1.54
CA VAL A 102 10.39 14.98 -1.93
C VAL A 102 10.56 15.00 -3.45
N LEU A 103 9.88 14.08 -4.14
CA LEU A 103 9.96 13.89 -5.58
C LEU A 103 8.91 14.73 -6.30
N THR A 104 9.24 15.17 -7.51
CA THR A 104 8.22 15.70 -8.42
C THR A 104 7.27 14.58 -8.88
N PRO A 105 6.05 14.88 -9.35
CA PRO A 105 5.11 13.86 -9.81
C PRO A 105 5.67 12.92 -10.89
N LYS A 106 6.48 13.46 -11.82
CA LYS A 106 7.18 12.68 -12.84
C LYS A 106 8.19 11.71 -12.22
N GLN A 107 9.04 12.20 -11.31
CA GLN A 107 10.05 11.39 -10.61
C GLN A 107 9.41 10.32 -9.72
N PHE A 108 8.29 10.64 -9.07
CA PHE A 108 7.56 9.68 -8.25
C PHE A 108 6.94 8.56 -9.11
N THR A 109 6.45 8.88 -10.30
CA THR A 109 5.93 7.87 -11.24
C THR A 109 7.04 6.92 -11.70
N SER A 110 8.20 7.46 -12.10
CA SER A 110 9.37 6.66 -12.45
C SER A 110 9.88 5.83 -11.27
N TYR A 111 9.81 6.33 -10.03
CA TYR A 111 10.12 5.54 -8.84
C TYR A 111 9.20 4.32 -8.67
N LEU A 112 7.88 4.51 -8.83
CA LEU A 112 6.93 3.39 -8.75
C LEU A 112 7.20 2.34 -9.83
N GLU A 113 7.59 2.78 -11.03
CA GLU A 113 7.99 1.88 -12.13
C GLU A 113 9.24 1.06 -11.78
N MET A 114 10.27 1.71 -11.23
CA MET A 114 11.51 1.05 -10.79
C MET A 114 11.26 -0.01 -9.70
N ASP A 115 10.34 0.26 -8.77
CA ASP A 115 10.03 -0.67 -7.67
C ASP A 115 9.07 -1.81 -8.09
N GLY A 116 8.74 -1.91 -9.39
CA GLY A 116 7.82 -2.91 -9.94
C GLY A 116 6.37 -2.70 -9.51
N ARG A 117 6.07 -1.51 -8.95
CA ARG A 117 4.75 -1.08 -8.50
C ARG A 117 4.12 -0.11 -9.49
N ALA A 118 4.62 -0.10 -10.72
CA ALA A 118 4.05 0.62 -11.85
C ALA A 118 2.53 0.39 -11.85
N MET A 119 1.78 1.42 -11.51
CA MET A 119 0.38 1.44 -11.86
C MET A 119 0.35 1.28 -13.38
N ALA A 120 -0.34 0.25 -13.88
CA ALA A 120 -0.48 0.02 -15.31
C ALA A 120 -0.85 1.35 -15.99
N ALA A 121 0.13 1.94 -16.68
CA ALA A 121 -0.09 3.11 -17.50
C ALA A 121 -1.11 2.71 -18.59
N PRO A 122 -2.04 3.59 -18.97
CA PRO A 122 -2.89 3.32 -20.12
C PRO A 122 -2.00 3.15 -21.34
N ALA A 123 -2.08 1.99 -21.98
CA ALA A 123 -1.38 1.71 -23.22
C ALA A 123 -1.76 2.78 -24.27
N SER A 124 -0.90 3.78 -24.45
CA SER A 124 -0.90 4.58 -25.67
C SER A 124 -0.43 3.67 -26.79
N THR A 125 -1.37 3.36 -27.67
CA THR A 125 -1.16 2.71 -28.96
C THR A 125 -0.25 3.58 -29.83
N GLU A 126 0.51 2.91 -30.70
CA GLU A 126 1.46 3.41 -31.72
C GLU A 126 2.95 3.39 -31.27
N MET A 127 3.92 2.78 -31.97
CA MET A 127 3.97 2.00 -33.22
C MET A 127 5.38 1.38 -33.30
N GLY A 128 5.50 0.12 -33.75
CA GLY A 128 6.65 -0.33 -34.56
C GLY A 128 7.84 -1.06 -33.90
N ALA A 129 8.05 -2.27 -34.43
CA ALA A 129 9.32 -3.01 -34.59
C ALA A 129 9.84 -3.92 -33.45
N THR A 130 9.56 -5.21 -33.67
CA THR A 130 10.54 -6.31 -33.71
C THR A 130 11.30 -6.64 -32.42
N SER A 131 10.94 -7.76 -31.79
CA SER A 131 11.86 -8.89 -31.64
C SER A 131 11.13 -10.16 -31.20
N THR A 132 11.37 -11.19 -31.99
CA THR A 132 11.02 -12.61 -31.89
C THR A 132 11.65 -13.26 -30.65
N ASN A 133 10.90 -14.04 -29.85
CA ASN A 133 11.12 -15.48 -29.67
C ASN A 133 10.19 -16.13 -28.61
N VAL A 134 9.64 -17.30 -29.00
CA VAL A 134 9.23 -18.54 -28.28
C VAL A 134 9.14 -18.51 -26.74
N SER A 135 8.20 -19.19 -26.06
CA SER A 135 7.69 -20.54 -26.28
C SER A 135 6.44 -20.81 -25.43
N ALA A 136 5.70 -21.85 -25.81
CA ALA A 136 4.34 -22.22 -25.44
C ALA A 136 4.19 -23.09 -24.16
N GLY A 137 2.93 -23.17 -23.69
CA GLY A 137 2.35 -24.26 -22.85
C GLY A 137 1.66 -23.72 -21.59
N SER A 138 0.32 -23.54 -21.50
CA SER A 138 -0.79 -24.53 -21.44
C SER A 138 -0.61 -25.52 -20.26
N THR A 139 -1.51 -25.82 -19.32
CA THR A 139 -2.98 -25.62 -19.14
C THR A 139 -3.36 -26.11 -17.72
N ALA A 140 -4.48 -25.59 -17.20
CA ALA A 140 -5.54 -26.30 -16.45
C ALA A 140 -5.53 -26.47 -14.89
N THR A 141 -6.69 -26.07 -14.34
CA THR A 141 -7.59 -26.73 -13.36
C THR A 141 -7.49 -26.56 -11.82
N THR A 142 -8.64 -26.12 -11.27
CA THR A 142 -9.21 -26.09 -9.89
C THR A 142 -9.26 -27.48 -9.21
N PRO A 143 -9.41 -27.62 -7.86
CA PRO A 143 -10.65 -27.38 -7.07
C PRO A 143 -10.42 -26.76 -5.65
N THR A 144 -11.26 -25.86 -5.10
CA THR A 144 -12.47 -26.00 -4.25
C THR A 144 -12.35 -26.68 -2.85
N THR A 145 -12.71 -25.89 -1.81
CA THR A 145 -13.46 -26.19 -0.55
C THR A 145 -12.74 -26.62 0.75
N GLY A 146 -12.99 -25.87 1.85
CA GLY A 146 -12.80 -26.34 3.24
C GLY A 146 -12.71 -25.25 4.33
N THR A 147 -13.86 -24.72 4.76
CA THR A 147 -14.08 -23.66 5.77
C THR A 147 -13.98 -24.13 7.23
N VAL A 148 -13.51 -23.25 8.15
CA VAL A 148 -13.96 -22.89 9.54
C VAL A 148 -12.76 -22.18 10.21
N GLY A 149 -12.74 -20.96 10.75
CA GLY A 149 -13.74 -19.96 11.09
C GLY A 149 -13.41 -19.36 12.46
N THR A 150 -12.65 -18.26 12.55
CA THR A 150 -12.70 -17.32 13.68
C THR A 150 -12.31 -15.92 13.23
N SER A 151 -13.18 -14.96 13.50
CA SER A 151 -13.36 -13.72 12.77
C SER A 151 -12.61 -12.54 13.38
N THR A 152 -11.90 -11.75 12.56
CA THR A 152 -11.83 -10.29 12.70
C THR A 152 -11.51 -9.65 11.34
N ASN A 153 -12.54 -9.06 10.74
CA ASN A 153 -12.65 -8.30 9.48
C ASN A 153 -11.51 -8.38 8.45
N THR A 154 -11.62 -9.39 7.60
CA THR A 154 -11.04 -9.50 6.25
C THR A 154 -12.09 -9.04 5.23
N THR A 155 -11.75 -8.13 4.32
CA THR A 155 -12.45 -8.04 3.02
C THR A 155 -11.62 -8.83 2.02
N GLN A 156 -12.16 -9.99 1.68
CA GLN A 156 -11.58 -11.02 0.84
C GLN A 156 -11.85 -10.73 -0.63
N GLY A 157 -10.96 -11.20 -1.50
CA GLY A 157 -10.88 -10.87 -2.91
C GLY A 157 -12.17 -11.09 -3.70
N GLY A 158 -12.62 -10.01 -4.31
CA GLY A 158 -13.17 -10.04 -5.66
C GLY A 158 -12.17 -9.31 -6.56
N THR A 159 -11.91 -9.84 -7.75
CA THR A 159 -11.30 -9.08 -8.84
C THR A 159 -12.26 -7.97 -9.28
N THR A 160 -12.48 -6.96 -8.43
CA THR A 160 -13.07 -5.69 -8.84
C THR A 160 -11.98 -5.00 -9.64
N ALA A 161 -12.12 -5.03 -10.96
CA ALA A 161 -11.24 -4.33 -11.87
C ALA A 161 -11.12 -2.87 -11.41
N THR A 162 -9.95 -2.53 -10.87
CA THR A 162 -9.62 -1.16 -10.51
C THR A 162 -9.39 -0.41 -11.82
N GLU A 163 -10.32 0.48 -12.16
CA GLU A 163 -10.22 1.29 -13.37
C GLU A 163 -9.46 2.58 -13.02
N VAL A 164 -8.30 2.78 -13.66
CA VAL A 164 -7.49 4.00 -13.51
C VAL A 164 -7.64 4.83 -14.79
N LYS A 165 -8.10 6.07 -14.64
CA LYS A 165 -8.24 7.06 -15.72
C LYS A 165 -7.30 8.23 -15.44
N VAL A 166 -6.38 8.50 -16.36
CA VAL A 166 -5.48 9.66 -16.32
C VAL A 166 -5.88 10.63 -17.42
N LYS A 167 -6.14 11.89 -17.09
CA LYS A 167 -6.45 12.96 -18.06
C LYS A 167 -6.01 14.31 -17.52
N ASP A 168 -5.18 15.04 -18.27
CA ASP A 168 -4.78 16.43 -17.99
C ASP A 168 -4.33 16.62 -16.52
N ASP A 169 -3.27 15.92 -16.10
CA ASP A 169 -2.70 15.91 -14.73
C ASP A 169 -3.65 15.44 -13.60
N LYS A 170 -4.84 14.97 -13.97
CA LYS A 170 -5.80 14.36 -13.06
C LYS A 170 -5.67 12.84 -13.11
N VAL A 171 -5.43 12.23 -11.95
CA VAL A 171 -5.49 10.78 -11.78
C VAL A 171 -6.79 10.44 -11.08
N LYS A 172 -7.61 9.59 -11.70
CA LYS A 172 -8.85 9.05 -11.11
C LYS A 172 -8.73 7.54 -11.02
N MET A 173 -8.80 6.99 -9.82
CA MET A 173 -8.85 5.56 -9.56
C MET A 173 -10.25 5.20 -9.04
N GLU A 174 -10.91 4.23 -9.67
CA GLU A 174 -12.21 3.70 -9.23
C GLU A 174 -12.07 2.20 -8.95
N SER A 175 -12.46 1.76 -7.75
CA SER A 175 -12.54 0.35 -7.39
C SER A 175 -13.88 0.09 -6.72
N GLY A 176 -14.83 -0.50 -7.46
CA GLY A 176 -16.20 -0.67 -6.98
C GLY A 176 -16.90 0.66 -6.67
N SER A 177 -17.36 0.84 -5.43
CA SER A 177 -17.96 2.09 -4.95
C SER A 177 -16.94 3.18 -4.60
N ASP A 178 -15.67 2.81 -4.47
CA ASP A 178 -14.64 3.68 -3.93
C ASP A 178 -13.93 4.41 -5.08
N LYS A 179 -13.75 5.73 -4.91
CA LYS A 179 -13.21 6.62 -5.94
C LYS A 179 -12.17 7.54 -5.33
N VAL A 180 -10.96 7.51 -5.86
CA VAL A 180 -9.90 8.44 -5.51
C VAL A 180 -9.59 9.33 -6.70
N LYS A 181 -9.53 10.63 -6.49
CA LYS A 181 -9.14 11.64 -7.48
C LYS A 181 -7.97 12.44 -6.93
N LEU A 182 -6.86 12.45 -7.66
CA LEU A 182 -5.70 13.29 -7.40
C LEU A 182 -5.60 14.34 -8.51
N GLU A 183 -5.35 15.58 -8.13
CA GLU A 183 -5.23 16.74 -9.02
C GLU A 183 -4.32 17.76 -8.34
N ASP A 184 -3.08 17.90 -8.82
CA ASP A 184 -2.05 18.77 -8.24
C ASP A 184 -1.95 18.65 -6.70
N ASN A 185 -2.41 19.67 -5.98
CA ASN A 185 -2.43 19.77 -4.52
C ASN A 185 -3.79 19.40 -3.90
N LYS A 186 -4.59 18.60 -4.60
CA LYS A 186 -5.93 18.22 -4.17
C LYS A 186 -6.11 16.72 -4.29
N MET A 187 -6.43 16.10 -3.16
CA MET A 187 -6.87 14.72 -3.08
C MET A 187 -8.34 14.68 -2.70
N LYS A 188 -9.11 13.84 -3.39
CA LYS A 188 -10.49 13.52 -2.99
C LYS A 188 -10.66 12.00 -2.99
N ALA A 189 -10.95 11.43 -1.85
CA ALA A 189 -11.36 10.04 -1.72
C ALA A 189 -12.85 9.98 -1.36
N GLU A 190 -13.61 9.18 -2.10
CA GLU A 190 -15.00 8.83 -1.84
C GLU A 190 -15.03 7.33 -1.56
N THR A 191 -15.69 6.94 -0.48
CA THR A 191 -15.98 5.54 -0.14
C THR A 191 -17.47 5.40 0.13
N ALA A 192 -17.96 4.18 0.25
CA ALA A 192 -19.34 3.92 0.69
C ALA A 192 -19.70 4.61 2.03
N ASN A 193 -18.70 4.84 2.90
CA ASN A 193 -18.90 5.34 4.27
C ASN A 193 -18.59 6.84 4.44
N GLY A 194 -18.13 7.52 3.39
CA GLY A 194 -17.81 8.94 3.48
C GLY A 194 -16.88 9.48 2.40
N GLU A 195 -16.69 10.80 2.46
CA GLU A 195 -15.86 11.58 1.55
C GLU A 195 -14.74 12.29 2.33
N MET A 196 -13.50 12.10 1.91
CA MET A 196 -12.33 12.85 2.36
C MET A 196 -11.84 13.78 1.23
N LYS A 197 -11.50 15.02 1.56
CA LYS A 197 -10.94 16.01 0.64
C LYS A 197 -9.77 16.72 1.32
N VAL A 198 -8.60 16.63 0.70
CA VAL A 198 -7.42 17.42 1.05
C VAL A 198 -7.21 18.43 -0.07
N LYS A 199 -7.01 19.71 0.25
CA LYS A 199 -6.65 20.77 -0.71
C LYS A 199 -5.66 21.72 -0.05
N GLY A 200 -4.38 21.64 -0.41
CA GLY A 200 -3.31 22.34 0.31
C GLY A 200 -3.38 22.01 1.81
N ASP A 201 -3.35 23.03 2.66
CA ASP A 201 -3.41 22.88 4.12
C ASP A 201 -4.84 22.68 4.68
N THR A 202 -5.84 22.48 3.81
CA THR A 202 -7.23 22.24 4.23
C THR A 202 -7.59 20.77 4.09
N GLU A 203 -8.01 20.17 5.20
CA GLU A 203 -8.53 18.81 5.26
C GLU A 203 -10.03 18.83 5.57
N LYS A 204 -10.81 18.00 4.88
CA LYS A 204 -12.23 17.82 5.12
C LYS A 204 -12.55 16.34 5.11
N LEU A 205 -13.30 15.89 6.11
CA LEU A 205 -13.87 14.55 6.16
C LEU A 205 -15.38 14.68 6.39
N LYS A 206 -16.16 13.92 5.63
CA LYS A 206 -17.60 13.85 5.78
C LYS A 206 -18.02 12.39 5.79
N THR A 207 -18.53 11.93 6.91
CA THR A 207 -19.24 10.66 7.05
C THR A 207 -20.69 10.96 7.39
N ASP A 208 -21.51 9.92 7.49
CA ASP A 208 -22.92 10.06 7.87
C ASP A 208 -23.09 10.70 9.25
N LYS A 209 -22.18 10.41 10.17
CA LYS A 209 -22.24 10.86 11.57
C LYS A 209 -21.37 12.07 11.85
N VAL A 210 -20.23 12.19 11.16
CA VAL A 210 -19.20 13.16 11.52
C VAL A 210 -18.84 14.02 10.32
N LYS A 211 -18.84 15.33 10.50
CA LYS A 211 -18.24 16.27 9.54
C LYS A 211 -17.08 16.97 10.22
N TYR A 212 -15.90 16.77 9.67
CA TYR A 212 -14.67 17.40 10.10
C TYR A 212 -14.15 18.31 8.99
N LYS A 213 -13.64 19.48 9.38
CA LYS A 213 -12.93 20.40 8.52
C LYS A 213 -11.80 21.01 9.32
N SER A 214 -10.57 20.89 8.84
CA SER A 214 -9.42 21.60 9.36
C SER A 214 -8.84 22.51 8.29
N SER A 215 -8.36 23.66 8.71
CA SER A 215 -7.67 24.68 7.95
C SER A 215 -6.68 25.39 8.89
N PRO A 216 -5.67 26.11 8.38
CA PRO A 216 -4.61 26.68 9.21
C PRO A 216 -5.07 27.50 10.42
N SER A 217 -6.23 28.18 10.33
CA SER A 217 -6.78 29.04 11.38
C SER A 217 -8.05 28.51 12.03
N GLU A 218 -8.57 27.36 11.60
CA GLU A 218 -9.84 26.83 12.10
C GLU A 218 -9.93 25.31 11.97
N THR A 219 -10.27 24.64 13.08
CA THR A 219 -10.74 23.26 13.08
C THR A 219 -12.19 23.19 13.54
N LYS A 220 -13.02 22.50 12.76
CA LYS A 220 -14.45 22.34 13.02
C LYS A 220 -14.85 20.88 12.96
N ILE A 221 -15.51 20.43 14.02
CA ILE A 221 -16.04 19.07 14.17
C ILE A 221 -17.54 19.18 14.42
N ILE A 222 -18.32 18.45 13.64
CA ILE A 222 -19.76 18.32 13.79
C ILE A 222 -20.03 16.84 14.00
N THR A 223 -20.56 16.49 15.16
CA THR A 223 -21.07 15.16 15.49
C THR A 223 -22.58 15.25 15.71
N PRO A 224 -23.29 14.12 15.88
CA PRO A 224 -24.71 14.15 16.23
C PRO A 224 -24.95 14.77 17.61
N GLU A 225 -23.94 14.80 18.48
CA GLU A 225 -24.03 15.32 19.84
C GLU A 225 -23.76 16.83 19.92
N GLY A 226 -23.15 17.41 18.88
CA GLY A 226 -22.86 18.83 18.87
C GLY A 226 -21.86 19.29 17.83
N LYS A 227 -21.51 20.56 17.94
CA LYS A 227 -20.58 21.27 17.06
C LYS A 227 -19.47 21.87 17.90
N SER A 228 -18.24 21.48 17.63
CA SER A 228 -17.03 22.06 18.21
C SER A 228 -16.27 22.82 17.13
N LYS A 229 -15.87 24.05 17.43
CA LYS A 229 -15.07 24.90 16.55
C LYS A 229 -13.92 25.49 17.35
N VAL A 230 -12.70 25.26 16.89
CA VAL A 230 -11.44 25.77 17.45
C VAL A 230 -10.90 26.79 16.45
N GLU A 231 -10.68 28.01 16.91
CA GLU A 231 -9.95 29.11 16.26
C GLU A 231 -8.69 29.38 17.11
N ASP A 232 -7.69 30.10 16.56
CA ASP A 232 -6.37 30.31 17.18
C ASP A 232 -6.40 30.66 18.68
N ASP A 233 -7.39 31.46 19.11
CA ASP A 233 -7.54 31.91 20.51
C ASP A 233 -8.83 31.43 21.19
N LYS A 234 -9.69 30.67 20.50
CA LYS A 234 -11.08 30.45 20.96
C LYS A 234 -11.59 29.05 20.66
N ILE A 235 -12.16 28.41 21.67
CA ILE A 235 -12.91 27.15 21.53
C ILE A 235 -14.39 27.44 21.75
N LYS A 236 -15.22 27.12 20.75
CA LYS A 236 -16.68 27.24 20.77
C LYS A 236 -17.31 25.85 20.68
N ILE A 237 -17.96 25.41 21.76
CA ILE A 237 -18.69 24.14 21.80
C ILE A 237 -20.19 24.44 21.88
N LYS A 238 -20.97 23.84 20.98
CA LYS A 238 -22.43 23.85 21.00
C LYS A 238 -22.93 22.42 21.07
N THR A 239 -23.35 21.97 22.24
CA THR A 239 -24.04 20.69 22.42
C THR A 239 -25.50 20.83 22.01
N GLU A 240 -26.02 19.89 21.23
CA GLU A 240 -27.47 19.84 20.98
C GLU A 240 -28.15 19.31 22.25
N THR A 241 -28.59 20.22 23.13
CA THR A 241 -29.47 19.85 24.24
C THR A 241 -30.81 19.45 23.66
N THR A 242 -31.02 18.14 23.53
CA THR A 242 -32.35 17.59 23.30
C THR A 242 -33.23 18.04 24.46
N LYS A 243 -34.08 19.05 24.22
CA LYS A 243 -35.18 19.40 25.12
C LYS A 243 -36.15 18.21 25.12
N LYS A 244 -35.87 17.18 25.93
CA LYS A 244 -36.86 16.16 26.26
C LYS A 244 -37.97 16.87 27.05
N LYS A 245 -39.07 17.20 26.38
CA LYS A 245 -40.32 17.56 27.05
C LYS A 245 -40.75 16.32 27.85
N VAL A 246 -40.48 16.33 29.15
CA VAL A 246 -41.14 15.42 30.09
C VAL A 246 -42.59 15.90 30.14
N LYS A 247 -43.51 15.12 29.58
CA LYS A 247 -44.94 15.28 29.88
C LYS A 247 -45.13 14.72 31.29
N ASN A 248 -45.39 15.61 32.25
CA ASN A 248 -46.04 15.22 33.50
C ASN A 248 -47.49 14.81 33.21
#